data_AF-A0A821I5J0-F1
#
_entry.id   AF-A0A821I5J0-F1
#
_cell.length_a   1.000
_cell.length_b   1.000
_cell.length_c   1.000
_cell.angle_alpha   90.00
_cell.angle_beta   90.00
_cell.angle_gamma   90.00
#
_symmetry.space_group_name_H-M   'P 1'
#
loop_
_entity.id
_entity.type
_entity.pdbx_description
1 polymer ?
#
loop_
_entity_poly.entity_id
_entity_poly.type
_entity_poly.pdbx_seq_one_letter_code
_entity_poly.pdbx_strand_id
1 'polypeptide(L)' 'NQIKKAYRKLAKELHPDKNKDDPQAQERFQDLGAAYETLSDADKRKIYDKSGEEGLKQQGG' A
#
# COMPACT_ATOMS: atom_id res chain seq x y z
N ASN A 1 10.06 -11.31 5.22
CA ASN A 1 9.66 -9.94 4.81
C ASN A 1 8.82 -9.23 5.85
N GLN A 2 9.40 -8.22 6.48
CA GLN A 2 8.76 -7.37 7.49
C GLN A 2 7.55 -6.61 6.90
N ILE A 3 7.64 -6.20 5.63
CA ILE A 3 6.58 -5.50 4.88
C ILE A 3 5.34 -6.39 4.72
N LYS A 4 5.52 -7.66 4.34
CA LYS A 4 4.42 -8.65 4.25
C LYS A 4 3.77 -8.91 5.60
N LYS A 5 4.53 -8.80 6.70
CA LYS A 5 4.02 -8.95 8.07
C LYS A 5 3.19 -7.73 8.49
N ALA A 6 3.69 -6.52 8.20
CA ALA A 6 2.98 -5.27 8.43
C ALA A 6 1.68 -5.17 7.60
N TYR A 7 1.74 -5.49 6.31
CA TYR A 7 0.58 -5.53 5.41
C TYR A 7 -0.52 -6.46 5.95
N ARG A 8 -0.18 -7.70 6.34
CA ARG A 8 -1.18 -8.61 6.90
C ARG A 8 -1.81 -8.11 8.20
N LYS A 9 -1.09 -7.30 8.99
CA LYS A 9 -1.61 -6.72 10.23
C LYS A 9 -2.61 -5.62 9.88
N LEU A 10 -2.18 -4.64 9.08
CA LEU A 10 -3.02 -3.53 8.61
C LEU A 10 -4.22 -4.01 7.79
N ALA A 11 -4.07 -5.01 6.93
CA ALA A 11 -5.15 -5.55 6.10
C ALA A 11 -6.26 -6.18 6.94
N LYS A 12 -5.94 -6.73 8.12
CA LYS A 12 -6.95 -7.23 9.06
C LYS A 12 -7.63 -6.11 9.84
N GLU A 13 -6.91 -5.02 10.11
CA GLU A 13 -7.42 -3.84 10.82
C GLU A 13 -8.32 -2.99 9.91
N LEU A 14 -7.93 -2.83 8.64
CA LEU A 14 -8.64 -2.06 7.61
C LEU A 14 -9.63 -2.91 6.79
N HIS A 15 -9.80 -4.20 7.11
CA HIS A 15 -10.65 -5.09 6.32
C HIS A 15 -12.10 -4.55 6.27
N PRO A 16 -12.74 -4.47 5.10
CA PRO A 16 -14.11 -3.97 4.98
C PRO A 16 -15.10 -4.83 5.77
N ASP A 17 -14.82 -6.13 5.95
CA ASP A 17 -15.66 -7.00 6.79
C ASP A 17 -15.69 -6.59 8.28
N LYS A 18 -14.60 -5.99 8.79
CA LYS A 18 -14.54 -5.45 10.15
C LYS A 18 -15.00 -3.99 10.25
N ASN A 19 -14.94 -3.27 9.13
CA ASN A 19 -15.26 -1.86 9.04
C ASN A 19 -16.44 -1.63 8.08
N LYS A 20 -17.51 -2.43 8.22
CA LYS A 20 -18.70 -2.36 7.34
C LYS A 20 -19.43 -1.03 7.43
N ASP A 21 -19.28 -0.33 8.55
CA ASP A 21 -19.87 0.97 8.83
C ASP A 21 -19.03 2.14 8.28
N ASP A 22 -17.76 1.91 7.95
CA ASP A 22 -16.88 2.94 7.42
C ASP A 22 -16.84 2.82 5.88
N PRO A 23 -17.48 3.74 5.13
CA PRO A 23 -17.46 3.71 3.67
C PRO A 23 -16.04 3.92 3.11
N GLN A 24 -15.15 4.50 3.91
CA GLN A 24 -13.74 4.69 3.57
C GLN A 24 -12.88 3.42 3.80
N ALA A 25 -13.42 2.37 4.43
CA ALA A 25 -12.67 1.14 4.66
C ALA A 25 -12.20 0.50 3.36
N GLN A 26 -13.04 0.55 2.32
CA GLN A 26 -12.67 0.04 1.00
C GLN A 26 -11.54 0.87 0.36
N GLU A 27 -11.63 2.19 0.44
CA GLU A 27 -10.60 3.09 -0.07
C GLU A 27 -9.27 2.88 0.66
N ARG A 28 -9.28 2.82 1.99
CA ARG A 28 -8.09 2.52 2.80
C ARG A 28 -7.51 1.14 2.51
N PHE A 29 -8.35 0.14 2.24
CA PHE A 29 -7.89 -1.19 1.87
C PHE A 29 -7.24 -1.20 0.48
N GLN A 30 -7.79 -0.45 -0.48
CA GLN A 30 -7.17 -0.26 -1.80
C GLN A 30 -5.83 0.47 -1.69
N ASP A 31 -5.76 1.54 -0.90
CA ASP A 31 -4.54 2.30 -0.65
C ASP A 31 -3.45 1.43 0.00
N LEU A 32 -3.83 0.62 0.99
CA LEU A 32 -2.94 -0.34 1.62
C LEU A 32 -2.35 -1.35 0.61
N GLY A 33 -3.15 -1.80 -0.36
CA GLY A 33 -2.71 -2.67 -1.44
C GLY A 33 -1.66 -2.01 -2.34
N ALA A 34 -1.93 -0.77 -2.78
CA ALA A 34 -1.02 0.02 -3.61
C ALA A 34 0.31 0.32 -2.89
N ALA A 35 0.22 0.71 -1.61
CA ALA A 35 1.37 0.91 -0.74
C ALA A 35 2.18 -0.38 -0.58
N TYR A 36 1.52 -1.53 -0.36
CA TYR A 36 2.21 -2.81 -0.26
C TYR A 36 2.91 -3.21 -1.54
N GLU A 37 2.30 -3.00 -2.71
CA GLU A 37 2.93 -3.32 -3.99
C GLU A 37 4.19 -2.47 -4.23
N THR A 38 4.13 -1.19 -3.86
CA THR A 38 5.26 -0.25 -3.95
C THR A 38 6.35 -0.57 -2.93
N LEU A 39 5.98 -0.90 -1.70
CA LEU A 39 6.92 -1.18 -0.61
C LEU A 39 7.51 -2.59 -0.70
N SER A 40 6.75 -3.56 -1.21
CA SER A 40 7.20 -4.94 -1.41
C SER A 40 8.32 -5.03 -2.44
N ASP A 41 8.32 -4.12 -3.41
CA ASP A 41 9.35 -4.02 -4.42
C ASP A 41 10.44 -3.05 -3.94
N ALA A 42 11.62 -3.60 -3.65
CA ALA A 42 12.71 -2.81 -3.07
C ALA A 42 13.19 -1.69 -4.01
N ASP A 43 13.02 -1.87 -5.32
CA ASP A 43 13.38 -0.89 -6.35
C ASP A 43 12.36 0.25 -6.39
N LYS A 44 11.06 -0.08 -6.47
CA LYS A 44 9.97 0.92 -6.37
C LYS A 44 10.02 1.70 -5.07
N ARG A 45 10.28 1.04 -3.94
CA ARG A 45 10.45 1.71 -2.65
C ARG A 45 11.60 2.70 -2.67
N LYS A 46 12.75 2.32 -3.26
CA LYS A 46 13.91 3.22 -3.38
C LYS A 46 13.60 4.43 -4.23
N ILE A 47 12.83 4.27 -5.30
CA ILE A 47 12.40 5.35 -6.19
C ILE A 47 11.42 6.27 -5.47
N TYR A 48 10.45 5.71 -4.74
CA TYR A 48 9.52 6.49 -3.92
C TYR A 48 10.26 7.32 -2.84
N ASP A 49 11.23 6.70 -2.15
CA ASP A 49 12.03 7.36 -1.11
C ASP A 49 12.96 8.44 -1.68
N LYS A 50 13.46 8.27 -2.91
CA LYS A 50 14.34 9.25 -3.59
C LYS A 50 13.60 10.37 -4.31
N SER A 51 12.43 10.10 -4.87
CA SER A 51 11.79 10.97 -5.87
C SER A 51 10.31 11.25 -5.58
N GLY A 52 9.74 10.75 -4.48
CA GLY A 52 8.32 10.86 -4.17
C GLY A 52 7.43 10.14 -5.19
N GLU A 53 6.12 10.39 -5.13
CA GLU A 53 5.14 9.82 -6.08
C GLU A 53 5.42 10.15 -7.55
N GLU A 54 6.11 11.26 -7.83
CA GLU A 54 6.44 11.69 -9.18
C GLU A 54 7.42 10.75 -9.88
N GLY A 55 8.37 10.17 -9.14
CA GLY A 55 9.34 9.21 -9.67
C GLY A 55 8.74 7.84 -10.02
N LEU A 56 7.68 7.43 -9.31
CA LEU A 56 7.05 6.13 -9.54
C LEU A 56 6.23 6.10 -10.84
N LYS A 57 5.69 7.25 -11.26
CA LYS A 57 4.83 7.39 -12.43
C LYS A 57 5.58 7.24 -13.76
N GLN A 58 6.90 7.42 -13.77
CA GLN A 58 7.71 7.45 -15.00
C GLN A 58 8.18 6.05 -15.48
N GLN A 59 8.11 5.01 -14.64
CA GLN A 59 8.62 3.66 -14.97
C GLN A 59 7.53 2.67 -15.43
N GLY A 60 6.33 3.18 -15.77
CA GLY A 60 5.19 2.37 -16.24
C GLY A 60 4.91 2.47 -17.75
N GLY A 61 5.88 2.89 -18.56
CA GLY A 61 5.78 2.98 -20.03
C GLY A 61 6.39 1.77 -20.73
#